data_AF-A0A1V6C3H0-F1
#
_entry.id   AF-A0A1V6C3H0-F1
#
_cell.length_a   1.000
_cell.length_b   1.000
_cell.length_c   1.000
_cell.angle_alpha   90.00
_cell.angle_beta   90.00
_cell.angle_gamma   90.00
#
_symmetry.space_group_name_H-M   'P 1'
#
loop_
_entity.id
_entity.type
_entity.pdbx_description
1 polymer ?
#
loop_
_entity_poly.entity_id
_entity_poly.type
_entity_poly.pdbx_seq_one_letter_code
_entity_poly.pdbx_strand_id
1 'polypeptide(L)' 'MFKEPLQNAGLAAGHVVAKMDTILDEYYAYMGYDANGVPTAAKLKELGLTDAANEMEKFRK' A
#
# COMPACT_ATOMS: atom_id res chain seq x y z
N MET A 1 16.05 2.01 -7.40
CA MET A 1 14.71 2.42 -7.87
C MET A 1 14.32 3.83 -7.41
N PHE A 2 14.36 4.14 -6.10
CA PHE A 2 13.93 5.46 -5.60
C PHE A 2 15.01 6.56 -5.64
N LYS A 3 16.29 6.16 -5.51
CA LYS A 3 17.42 7.11 -5.44
C LYS A 3 18.34 7.01 -6.65
N GLU A 4 18.57 5.79 -7.11
CA GLU A 4 19.43 5.54 -8.27
C GLU A 4 18.60 5.47 -9.56
N PRO A 5 18.96 6.25 -10.60
CA PRO A 5 18.28 6.25 -11.88
C PRO A 5 18.57 4.99 -12.67
N LEU A 6 17.58 4.56 -13.47
CA LEU A 6 17.72 3.41 -14.36
C LEU A 6 18.86 3.63 -15.36
N GLN A 7 19.73 2.62 -15.47
CA GLN A 7 20.85 2.58 -16.42
C GLN A 7 20.53 1.58 -17.53
N ASN A 8 20.99 1.85 -18.75
CA ASN A 8 20.83 0.95 -19.91
C ASN A 8 19.36 0.52 -20.16
N ALA A 9 18.40 1.39 -19.86
CA ALA A 9 16.96 1.11 -19.90
C ALA A 9 16.22 1.78 -21.08
N GLY A 10 16.92 2.06 -22.18
CA GLY A 10 16.34 2.72 -23.37
C GLY A 10 15.77 4.11 -23.04
N LEU A 11 14.55 4.39 -23.51
CA LEU A 11 13.85 5.66 -23.25
C LEU A 11 13.62 5.95 -21.76
N ALA A 12 13.64 4.91 -20.92
CA ALA A 12 13.45 5.07 -19.49
C ALA A 12 14.76 5.33 -18.72
N ALA A 13 15.92 5.35 -19.41
CA ALA A 13 17.19 5.66 -18.77
C ALA A 13 17.14 7.05 -18.10
N GLY A 14 17.67 7.14 -16.88
CA GLY A 14 17.60 8.38 -16.08
C GLY A 14 16.37 8.52 -15.19
N HIS A 15 15.30 7.73 -15.39
CA HIS A 15 14.13 7.80 -14.52
C HIS A 15 14.41 7.23 -13.12
N VAL A 16 13.78 7.85 -12.13
CA VAL A 16 13.64 7.39 -10.74
C VAL A 16 12.16 7.39 -10.37
N VAL A 17 11.75 6.48 -9.50
CA VAL A 17 10.39 6.53 -8.94
C VAL A 17 10.37 7.59 -7.84
N ALA A 18 9.66 8.69 -8.10
CA ALA A 18 9.50 9.79 -7.16
C ALA A 18 8.18 9.67 -6.38
N LYS A 19 8.14 10.24 -5.17
CA LYS A 19 6.93 10.35 -4.33
C LYS A 19 6.23 9.01 -4.05
N MET A 20 7.00 7.94 -3.86
CA MET A 20 6.45 6.62 -3.56
C MET A 20 5.53 6.65 -2.33
N ASP A 21 5.93 7.34 -1.26
CA ASP A 21 5.12 7.43 -0.04
C ASP A 21 3.74 8.04 -0.31
N THR A 22 3.65 9.11 -1.11
CA THR A 22 2.37 9.72 -1.50
C THR A 22 1.50 8.76 -2.32
N ILE A 23 2.09 8.05 -3.28
CA ILE A 23 1.35 7.07 -4.09
C ILE A 23 0.86 5.91 -3.23
N LEU A 24 1.62 5.50 -2.22
CA LEU A 24 1.20 4.47 -1.26
C LEU A 24 0.05 4.94 -0.37
N ASP A 25 0.12 6.17 0.15
CA ASP A 25 -0.97 6.75 0.95
C ASP A 25 -2.28 6.81 0.16
N GLU A 26 -2.23 7.28 -1.09
CA GLU A 26 -3.37 7.33 -2.00
C GLU A 26 -3.91 5.93 -2.31
N TYR A 27 -3.01 4.96 -2.56
CA TYR A 27 -3.38 3.57 -2.82
C TYR A 27 -4.06 2.93 -1.61
N TYR A 28 -3.51 3.10 -0.40
CA TYR A 28 -4.10 2.55 0.82
C TYR A 28 -5.47 3.16 1.11
N ALA A 29 -5.61 4.49 0.98
CA ALA A 29 -6.89 5.16 1.13
C ALA A 29 -7.93 4.61 0.13
N TYR A 30 -7.55 4.45 -1.14
CA TYR A 30 -8.43 3.89 -2.18
C TYR A 30 -8.85 2.45 -1.88
N MET A 31 -7.92 1.61 -1.39
CA MET A 31 -8.19 0.22 -1.06
C MET A 31 -8.93 0.02 0.27
N GLY A 32 -9.16 1.10 1.05
CA GLY A 32 -9.76 1.01 2.38
C GLY A 32 -8.82 0.39 3.42
N TYR A 33 -7.52 0.63 3.27
CA TYR A 33 -6.45 0.20 4.16
C TYR A 33 -6.04 1.37 5.07
N ASP A 34 -5.40 1.07 6.18
CA ASP A 34 -4.77 2.10 7.02
C ASP A 34 -3.36 2.48 6.52
N ALA A 35 -2.76 3.47 7.17
CA ALA A 35 -1.45 4.03 6.78
C ALA A 35 -0.29 3.01 6.87
N ASN A 36 -0.49 1.86 7.52
CA ASN A 36 0.51 0.78 7.56
C ASN A 36 0.28 -0.24 6.43
N GLY A 37 -0.64 0.02 5.51
CA GLY A 37 -1.00 -0.89 4.42
C GLY A 37 -1.84 -2.08 4.87
N VAL A 38 -2.50 -2.00 6.03
CA VAL A 38 -3.33 -3.09 6.55
C VAL A 38 -4.81 -2.83 6.21
N PRO A 39 -5.54 -3.79 5.64
CA PRO A 39 -6.98 -3.65 5.43
C PRO A 39 -7.72 -3.28 6.72
N THR A 40 -8.62 -2.30 6.63
CA THR A 40 -9.50 -1.97 7.76
C THR A 40 -10.47 -3.11 8.05
N ALA A 41 -10.96 -3.20 9.29
CA ALA A 41 -11.99 -4.18 9.63
C ALA A 41 -13.26 -4.04 8.76
N ALA A 42 -13.60 -2.82 8.34
CA ALA A 42 -14.67 -2.56 7.39
C ALA A 42 -14.40 -3.24 6.04
N LYS A 43 -13.21 -3.04 5.46
CA LYS A 43 -12.81 -3.67 4.20
C LYS A 43 -12.75 -5.20 4.31
N LEU A 44 -12.25 -5.74 5.42
CA LEU A 44 -12.23 -7.20 5.63
C LEU A 44 -13.65 -7.79 5.69
N LYS A 45 -14.58 -7.12 6.38
CA LYS A 45 -15.99 -7.55 6.43
C LYS A 45 -16.68 -7.45 5.06
N GLU A 46 -16.41 -6.39 4.29
CA GLU A 46 -16.91 -6.23 2.91
C GLU A 46 -16.49 -7.40 2.01
N LEU A 47 -15.27 -7.92 2.20
CA LEU A 47 -14.73 -9.06 1.46
C LEU A 47 -15.16 -10.44 2.01
N GLY A 48 -16.02 -10.48 3.03
CA GLY A 48 -16.46 -11.73 3.66
C GLY A 48 -15.43 -12.36 4.61
N LEU A 49 -14.39 -11.64 5.00
CA LEU A 49 -13.30 -12.10 5.88
C LEU A 49 -13.53 -11.69 7.33
N THR A 50 -14.74 -11.89 7.86
CA THR A 50 -15.13 -11.45 9.20
C THR A 50 -14.25 -12.05 10.30
N ASP A 51 -13.85 -13.33 10.17
CA ASP A 51 -12.98 -13.98 11.15
C ASP A 51 -11.61 -13.30 11.22
N ALA A 52 -11.04 -12.95 10.06
CA ALA A 52 -9.79 -12.19 10.00
C ALA A 52 -9.97 -10.79 10.59
N ALA A 53 -11.10 -10.12 10.34
CA ALA A 53 -11.39 -8.83 10.96
C ALA A 53 -11.38 -8.93 12.49
N ASN A 54 -12.02 -9.97 13.06
CA ASN A 54 -12.09 -10.18 14.50
C ASN A 54 -10.73 -10.54 15.11
N GLU A 55 -9.93 -11.37 14.45
CA GLU A 55 -8.59 -11.70 14.94
C GLU A 55 -7.66 -10.48 14.88
N MET A 56 -7.69 -9.71 13.80
CA MET A 56 -6.82 -8.55 13.63
C MET A 56 -7.07 -7.44 14.65
N GLU A 57 -8.32 -7.25 15.09
CA GLU A 57 -8.65 -6.29 16.17
C GLU A 57 -7.90 -6.60 17.48
N LYS A 58 -7.57 -7.86 17.75
CA LYS A 58 -6.80 -8.25 18.96
C LYS A 58 -5.35 -7.77 18.92
N PHE A 59 -4.84 -7.46 17.73
CA PHE A 59 -3.44 -7.08 17.50
C PHE A 59 -3.28 -5.62 17.07
N ARG A 60 -4.39 -4.91 16.78
CA ARG A 60 -4.37 -3.46 16.57
C ARG A 60 -4.01 -2.79 17.91
N LYS A 61 -2.90 -2.06 17.92
CA LYS A 61 -2.42 -1.26 19.06
C LYS A 61 -2.94 0.17 18.97
#